data_AF-A0A9Q9W5Z9-F1
#
_entry.id   AF-A0A9Q9W5Z9-F1
#
_cell.length_a   1.000
_cell.length_b   1.000
_cell.length_c   1.000
_cell.angle_alpha   90.00
_cell.angle_beta   90.00
_cell.angle_gamma   90.00
#
_symmetry.space_group_name_H-M   'P 1'
#
loop_
_entity.id
_entity.type
_entity.pdbx_description
1 polymer ?
#
loop_
_entity_poly.entity_id
_entity_poly.type
_entity_poly.pdbx_seq_one_letter_code
_entity_poly.pdbx_strand_id
1 'polypeptide(L)'
;MASERTLSVEQCSAVLQSAENDVLTNILNLMGDWRYVREMTREQELMLVYFLEALMMLSFLQEPEVVKKMTVSDWLKRTYIEGNRERVLVGVDECNAFFVLSNEEEAWFDVYYQSLRSVLITRRHRRCSADEAEKFFLCSSGNPVDNPCEDLKKLHDEYDLPSITTDMLRSSVHTAVHKLHLTDDEKLSSPAQAPEAKWMNANTAFYLLKMSHPVTVHAAPPERAARVQISRQFESDCHSLWCVTQKKLHERLVLDSFGPRQPSESKVHSWIEKQGWMENVPDAAEVVKDWKPPRSIQAPTDSKSIRRMSRRQCWKGLQLMDREGKGLRVVTSRPFACGEVICDFHGRLISRDEGLEIQQSNQTQAGHLFFFTSKNGQDMCLDAHEERCECHPNKTTFGRQMKHSVTRANLSPRLHFVEDEPLILFMATRDIQTGEELRYDYGDNRRSYAGDGLDLTPS
;
A
#
# COMPACT_ATOMS: atom_id res chain seq x y z
N MET A 1 19.49 -28.34 21.53
CA MET A 1 18.88 -27.08 21.05
C MET A 1 20.03 -26.21 20.59
N ALA A 2 20.23 -26.09 19.28
CA ALA A 2 21.25 -25.18 18.76
C ALA A 2 20.81 -23.76 19.12
N SER A 3 21.65 -23.05 19.87
CA SER A 3 21.49 -21.60 20.02
C SER A 3 21.45 -21.02 18.61
N GLU A 4 20.35 -20.38 18.24
CA GLU A 4 20.33 -19.50 17.08
C GLU A 4 21.49 -18.52 17.26
N ARG A 5 22.52 -18.63 16.41
CA ARG A 5 23.62 -17.67 16.41
C ARG A 5 23.01 -16.33 16.03
N THR A 6 22.88 -15.43 16.99
CA THR A 6 22.52 -14.04 16.72
C THR A 6 23.64 -13.43 15.87
N LEU A 7 23.33 -13.09 14.62
CA LEU A 7 24.28 -12.46 13.71
C LEU A 7 24.56 -11.02 14.13
N SER A 8 25.78 -10.54 13.90
CA SER A 8 26.13 -9.13 14.10
C SER A 8 25.57 -8.26 12.96
N VAL A 9 25.50 -6.93 13.17
CA VAL A 9 25.03 -5.99 12.14
C VAL A 9 25.96 -6.01 10.92
N GLU A 10 27.26 -6.17 11.15
CA GLU A 10 28.28 -6.29 10.10
C GLU A 10 28.08 -7.56 9.28
N GLN A 11 27.76 -8.68 9.92
CA GLN A 11 27.44 -9.92 9.20
C GLN A 11 26.18 -9.77 8.36
N CYS A 12 25.17 -9.07 8.87
CA CYS A 12 23.94 -8.80 8.14
C CYS A 12 24.12 -7.84 6.96
N SER A 13 25.18 -7.02 6.96
CA SER A 13 25.46 -6.02 5.93
C SER A 13 26.64 -6.39 5.02
N ALA A 14 27.23 -7.58 5.22
CA ALA A 14 28.43 -8.02 4.51
C ALA A 14 28.22 -8.05 2.99
N VAL A 15 27.01 -8.45 2.55
CA VAL A 15 26.67 -8.51 1.12
C VAL A 15 26.76 -7.15 0.44
N LEU A 16 26.41 -6.06 1.12
CA LEU A 16 26.54 -4.71 0.58
C LEU A 16 28.01 -4.36 0.37
N GLN A 17 28.89 -4.67 1.34
CA GLN A 17 30.33 -4.37 1.24
C GLN A 17 31.02 -5.19 0.14
N SER A 18 30.64 -6.45 -0.03
CA SER A 18 31.17 -7.29 -1.09
C SER A 18 30.70 -6.79 -2.47
N ALA A 19 29.40 -6.51 -2.61
CA ALA A 19 28.80 -6.05 -3.86
C ALA A 19 29.23 -4.64 -4.27
N GLU A 20 29.46 -3.75 -3.31
CA GLU A 20 29.78 -2.35 -3.54
C GLU A 20 31.02 -2.19 -4.45
N ASN A 21 32.10 -2.94 -4.20
CA ASN A 21 33.32 -2.81 -5.01
C ASN A 21 33.10 -3.18 -6.49
N ASP A 22 32.31 -4.22 -6.77
CA ASP A 22 32.06 -4.72 -8.12
C ASP A 22 31.04 -3.85 -8.86
N VAL A 23 30.03 -3.35 -8.13
CA VAL A 23 28.94 -2.56 -8.71
C VAL A 23 29.34 -1.10 -8.90
N LEU A 24 30.11 -0.50 -7.98
CA LEU A 24 30.51 0.90 -8.08
C LEU A 24 31.30 1.20 -9.35
N THR A 25 32.14 0.28 -9.82
CA THR A 25 32.88 0.46 -11.07
C THR A 25 31.90 0.66 -12.25
N ASN A 26 30.84 -0.14 -12.32
CA ASN A 26 29.82 -0.01 -13.36
C ASN A 26 28.99 1.27 -13.20
N ILE A 27 28.65 1.65 -11.96
CA ILE A 27 27.95 2.91 -11.68
C ILE A 27 28.80 4.10 -12.13
N LEU A 28 30.08 4.16 -11.78
CA LEU A 28 30.98 5.24 -12.17
C LEU A 28 31.14 5.34 -13.69
N ASN A 29 31.23 4.20 -14.40
CA ASN A 29 31.26 4.18 -15.85
C ASN A 29 29.96 4.75 -16.44
N LEU A 30 28.80 4.37 -15.91
CA LEU A 30 27.50 4.93 -16.33
C LEU A 30 27.35 6.42 -16.01
N MET A 31 27.90 6.89 -14.90
CA MET A 31 27.94 8.31 -14.54
C MET A 31 28.80 9.12 -15.52
N GLY A 32 29.91 8.55 -15.98
CA GLY A 32 30.81 9.17 -16.96
C GLY A 32 30.24 9.18 -18.38
N ASP A 33 29.66 8.06 -18.83
CA ASP A 33 28.98 7.95 -20.12
C ASP A 33 27.80 6.97 -20.02
N TRP A 34 26.58 7.51 -20.07
CA TRP A 34 25.34 6.72 -20.04
C TRP A 34 25.27 5.66 -21.14
N ARG A 35 26.01 5.80 -22.25
CA ARG A 35 26.06 4.82 -23.34
C ARG A 35 26.75 3.52 -22.95
N TYR A 36 27.58 3.53 -21.90
CA TYR A 36 28.23 2.35 -21.34
C TYR A 36 27.22 1.24 -21.00
N VAL A 37 25.95 1.58 -20.74
CA VAL A 37 24.86 0.61 -20.56
C VAL A 37 24.75 -0.41 -21.70
N ARG A 38 25.19 -0.06 -22.92
CA ARG A 38 25.18 -0.96 -24.09
C ARG A 38 26.31 -2.00 -24.08
N GLU A 39 27.34 -1.73 -23.30
CA GLU A 39 28.52 -2.59 -23.13
C GLU A 39 28.39 -3.50 -21.92
N MET A 40 27.47 -3.19 -21.00
CA MET A 40 27.21 -3.99 -19.82
C MET A 40 26.67 -5.39 -20.19
N THR A 41 27.17 -6.40 -19.47
CA THR A 41 26.61 -7.75 -19.54
C THR A 41 25.29 -7.83 -18.77
N ARG A 42 24.45 -8.82 -19.09
CA ARG A 42 23.20 -9.06 -18.33
C ARG A 42 23.43 -9.30 -16.84
N GLU A 43 24.57 -9.88 -16.50
CA GLU A 43 24.99 -10.13 -15.12
C GLU A 43 25.32 -8.83 -14.41
N GLN A 44 26.11 -7.94 -15.01
CA GLN A 44 26.40 -6.62 -14.46
C GLN A 44 25.14 -5.77 -14.25
N GLU A 45 24.19 -5.83 -15.20
CA GLU A 45 22.90 -5.14 -15.07
C GLU A 45 22.08 -5.68 -13.89
N LEU A 46 22.00 -7.01 -13.74
CA LEU A 46 21.29 -7.64 -12.63
C LEU A 46 21.95 -7.33 -11.28
N MET A 47 23.28 -7.39 -11.21
CA MET A 47 24.03 -7.07 -10.00
C MET A 47 23.79 -5.63 -9.53
N LEU A 48 23.72 -4.67 -10.47
CA LEU A 48 23.37 -3.29 -10.13
C LEU A 48 21.96 -3.22 -9.54
N VAL A 49 20.97 -3.85 -10.19
CA VAL A 49 19.59 -3.85 -9.70
C VAL A 49 19.49 -4.50 -8.32
N TYR A 50 20.05 -5.70 -8.14
CA TYR A 50 20.04 -6.41 -6.85
C TYR A 50 20.76 -5.63 -5.75
N PHE A 51 21.86 -4.94 -6.06
CA PHE A 51 22.56 -4.08 -5.11
C PHE A 51 21.70 -2.91 -4.63
N LEU A 52 20.99 -2.22 -5.54
CA LEU A 52 20.09 -1.12 -5.16
C LEU A 52 18.88 -1.62 -4.34
N GLU A 53 18.34 -2.78 -4.68
CA GLU A 53 17.30 -3.44 -3.88
C GLU A 53 17.82 -3.81 -2.48
N ALA A 54 19.04 -4.35 -2.39
CA ALA A 54 19.71 -4.67 -1.14
C ALA A 54 19.98 -3.42 -0.30
N LEU A 55 20.36 -2.29 -0.89
CA LEU A 55 20.50 -1.02 -0.19
C LEU A 55 19.19 -0.59 0.46
N MET A 56 18.07 -0.68 -0.27
CA MET A 56 16.75 -0.36 0.30
C MET A 56 16.40 -1.26 1.48
N MET A 57 16.61 -2.56 1.34
CA MET A 57 16.21 -3.54 2.36
C MET A 57 17.15 -3.57 3.57
N LEU A 58 18.46 -3.45 3.35
CA LEU A 58 19.47 -3.63 4.38
C LEU A 58 20.03 -2.30 4.89
N SER A 59 20.41 -1.36 4.03
CA SER A 59 20.95 -0.07 4.48
C SER A 59 19.86 0.88 4.96
N PHE A 60 18.72 0.91 4.28
CA PHE A 60 17.61 1.84 4.58
C PHE A 60 16.51 1.21 5.44
N LEU A 61 16.68 -0.06 5.81
CA LEU A 61 15.78 -0.86 6.66
C LEU A 61 14.32 -0.87 6.17
N GLN A 62 14.11 -0.78 4.85
CA GLN A 62 12.78 -0.81 4.25
C GLN A 62 12.27 -2.24 4.05
N GLU A 63 10.94 -2.39 4.05
CA GLU A 63 10.32 -3.67 3.69
C GLU A 63 10.50 -3.99 2.19
N PRO A 64 10.54 -5.28 1.80
CA PRO A 64 10.52 -5.69 0.40
C PRO A 64 9.33 -5.10 -0.38
N GLU A 65 8.20 -4.88 0.30
CA GLU A 65 7.03 -4.24 -0.31
C GLU A 65 7.29 -2.78 -0.73
N VAL A 66 8.20 -2.06 -0.07
CA VAL A 66 8.61 -0.70 -0.48
C VAL A 66 9.33 -0.76 -1.82
N VAL A 67 10.25 -1.71 -2.01
CA VAL A 67 10.95 -1.93 -3.28
C VAL A 67 9.96 -2.22 -4.41
N LYS A 68 8.99 -3.12 -4.16
CA LYS A 68 7.97 -3.51 -5.15
C LYS A 68 7.02 -2.39 -5.53
N LYS A 69 6.67 -1.52 -4.58
CA LYS A 69 5.63 -0.50 -4.77
C LYS A 69 6.17 0.87 -5.13
N MET A 70 7.45 1.14 -4.86
CA MET A 70 8.10 2.40 -5.24
C MET A 70 7.88 2.69 -6.72
N THR A 71 7.44 3.91 -7.00
CA THR A 71 7.15 4.38 -8.35
C THR A 71 8.18 5.38 -8.87
N VAL A 72 8.18 5.60 -10.19
CA VAL A 72 8.91 6.70 -10.82
C VAL A 72 8.40 8.04 -10.31
N SER A 73 7.10 8.18 -10.07
CA SER A 73 6.52 9.40 -9.50
C SER A 73 7.08 9.68 -8.11
N ASP A 74 7.21 8.67 -7.25
CA ASP A 74 7.85 8.79 -5.93
C ASP A 74 9.29 9.28 -6.07
N TRP A 75 10.06 8.69 -6.99
CA TRP A 75 11.44 9.08 -7.26
C TRP A 75 11.58 10.52 -7.76
N LEU A 76 10.71 10.95 -8.67
CA LEU A 76 10.75 12.30 -9.26
C LEU A 76 10.27 13.39 -8.28
N LYS A 77 9.52 13.02 -7.25
CA LYS A 77 9.03 13.92 -6.20
C LYS A 77 9.95 14.01 -4.98
N ARG A 78 11.10 13.33 -5.01
CA ARG A 78 12.07 13.38 -3.91
C ARG A 78 12.44 14.82 -3.54
N THR A 79 12.66 15.06 -2.27
CA THR A 79 12.93 16.40 -1.71
C THR A 79 14.26 16.42 -0.98
N TYR A 80 14.84 17.61 -0.83
CA TYR A 80 16.11 17.80 -0.13
C TYR A 80 15.87 18.29 1.30
N ILE A 81 16.60 17.72 2.26
CA ILE A 81 16.56 18.16 3.66
C ILE A 81 17.59 19.28 3.85
N GLU A 82 17.13 20.49 4.20
CA GLU A 82 17.99 21.64 4.45
C GLU A 82 18.72 21.54 5.81
N GLY A 83 19.93 22.11 5.91
CA GLY A 83 20.57 22.44 7.18
C GLY A 83 21.62 21.46 7.73
N ASN A 84 21.79 20.26 7.15
CA ASN A 84 22.95 19.41 7.43
C ASN A 84 23.15 18.37 6.32
N ARG A 85 24.17 18.59 5.47
CA ARG A 85 24.68 17.65 4.43
C ARG A 85 23.61 17.08 3.48
N GLU A 86 23.09 17.92 2.58
CA GLU A 86 22.36 17.55 1.33
C GLU A 86 21.87 16.09 1.32
N ARG A 87 20.81 15.82 2.09
CA ARG A 87 20.17 14.50 2.15
C ARG A 87 18.93 14.52 1.30
N VAL A 88 18.67 13.40 0.63
CA VAL A 88 17.51 13.26 -0.25
C VAL A 88 16.49 12.37 0.40
N LEU A 89 15.30 12.92 0.65
CA LEU A 89 14.16 12.19 1.18
C LEU A 89 13.32 11.66 0.02
N VAL A 90 13.06 10.36 0.05
CA VAL A 90 12.13 9.69 -0.85
C VAL A 90 10.96 9.14 -0.04
N GLY A 91 9.74 9.51 -0.42
CA GLY A 91 8.50 8.96 0.13
C GLY A 91 7.87 7.98 -0.83
N VAL A 92 7.42 6.83 -0.33
CA VAL A 92 6.69 5.81 -1.10
C VAL A 92 5.24 5.82 -0.64
N ASP A 93 4.40 6.52 -1.41
CA ASP A 93 3.03 6.85 -1.04
C ASP A 93 2.19 5.61 -0.72
N GLU A 94 2.30 4.55 -1.53
CA GLU A 94 1.53 3.30 -1.37
C GLU A 94 1.91 2.48 -0.14
N CYS A 95 3.13 2.67 0.39
CA CYS A 95 3.64 1.95 1.56
C CYS A 95 3.61 2.79 2.83
N ASN A 96 3.31 4.08 2.74
CA ASN A 96 3.44 5.03 3.86
C ASN A 96 4.86 5.01 4.44
N ALA A 97 5.85 4.81 3.57
CA ALA A 97 7.23 4.60 3.95
C ALA A 97 8.11 5.75 3.45
N PHE A 98 9.18 6.03 4.19
CA PHE A 98 10.16 7.05 3.85
C PHE A 98 11.56 6.52 4.11
N PHE A 99 12.49 6.94 3.27
CA PHE A 99 13.91 6.69 3.45
C PHE A 99 14.74 7.86 2.95
N VAL A 100 15.96 7.93 3.45
CA VAL A 100 16.92 8.99 3.13
C VAL A 100 18.10 8.42 2.39
N LEU A 101 18.57 9.17 1.41
CA LEU A 101 19.79 8.91 0.67
C LEU A 101 20.81 10.02 0.97
N SER A 102 22.07 9.63 1.02
CA SER A 102 23.19 10.53 0.76
C SER A 102 23.21 10.94 -0.72
N ASN A 103 23.97 11.99 -1.06
CA ASN A 103 24.18 12.40 -2.45
C ASN A 103 24.77 11.27 -3.32
N GLU A 104 25.65 10.44 -2.76
CA GLU A 104 26.23 9.30 -3.47
C GLU A 104 25.16 8.25 -3.78
N GLU A 105 24.38 7.85 -2.78
CA GLU A 105 23.28 6.90 -2.97
C GLU A 105 22.21 7.47 -3.91
N GLU A 106 21.87 8.76 -3.84
CA GLU A 106 20.96 9.40 -4.81
C GLU A 106 21.51 9.24 -6.23
N ALA A 107 22.79 9.56 -6.44
CA ALA A 107 23.43 9.45 -7.76
C ALA A 107 23.37 8.02 -8.30
N TRP A 108 23.55 7.00 -7.45
CA TRP A 108 23.47 5.60 -7.86
C TRP A 108 22.06 5.22 -8.35
N PHE A 109 21.03 5.64 -7.61
CA PHE A 109 19.63 5.42 -8.00
C PHE A 109 19.26 6.22 -9.26
N ASP A 110 19.79 7.44 -9.42
CA ASP A 110 19.55 8.28 -10.59
C ASP A 110 20.21 7.70 -11.84
N VAL A 111 21.41 7.14 -11.72
CA VAL A 111 22.11 6.40 -12.78
C VAL A 111 21.28 5.20 -13.24
N TYR A 112 20.76 4.41 -12.29
CA TYR A 112 19.83 3.34 -12.63
C TYR A 112 18.60 3.87 -13.36
N TYR A 113 17.95 4.91 -12.83
CA TYR A 113 16.72 5.47 -13.38
C TYR A 113 16.89 6.00 -14.81
N GLN A 114 17.94 6.78 -15.04
CA GLN A 114 18.20 7.46 -16.32
C GLN A 114 18.79 6.50 -17.37
N SER A 115 19.73 5.67 -16.96
CA SER A 115 20.55 4.87 -17.90
C SER A 115 20.05 3.43 -18.00
N LEU A 116 20.09 2.66 -16.91
CA LEU A 116 19.80 1.22 -17.00
C LEU A 116 18.31 0.92 -17.18
N ARG A 117 17.44 1.56 -16.39
CA ARG A 117 15.99 1.34 -16.40
C ARG A 117 15.40 1.61 -17.78
N SER A 118 15.88 2.65 -18.48
CA SER A 118 15.41 2.99 -19.83
C SER A 118 15.69 1.86 -20.83
N VAL A 119 16.86 1.21 -20.74
CA VAL A 119 17.20 0.02 -21.53
C VAL A 119 16.34 -1.18 -21.13
N LEU A 120 16.16 -1.43 -19.83
CA LEU A 120 15.34 -2.56 -19.35
C LEU A 120 13.90 -2.49 -19.86
N ILE A 121 13.30 -1.29 -19.91
CA ILE A 121 11.93 -1.10 -20.46
C ILE A 121 11.81 -1.60 -21.90
N THR A 122 12.83 -1.39 -22.73
CA THR A 122 12.80 -1.81 -24.15
C THR A 122 12.74 -3.32 -24.35
N ARG A 123 13.10 -4.10 -23.32
CA ARG A 123 13.12 -5.58 -23.36
C ARG A 123 11.77 -6.23 -23.08
N ARG A 124 10.76 -5.44 -22.70
CA ARG A 124 9.42 -5.96 -22.40
C ARG A 124 8.81 -6.64 -23.63
N HIS A 125 8.52 -7.93 -23.50
CA HIS A 125 7.87 -8.72 -24.56
C HIS A 125 6.35 -8.54 -24.62
N ARG A 126 5.73 -7.93 -23.60
CA ARG A 126 4.26 -7.77 -23.49
C ARG A 126 3.90 -6.32 -23.22
N ARG A 127 2.68 -5.94 -23.62
CA ARG A 127 2.08 -4.67 -23.21
C ARG A 127 1.92 -4.67 -21.69
N CYS A 128 2.49 -3.68 -21.02
CA CYS A 128 2.35 -3.45 -19.59
C CYS A 128 1.17 -2.52 -19.32
N SER A 129 0.52 -2.69 -18.17
CA SER A 129 -0.43 -1.71 -17.65
C SER A 129 0.28 -0.40 -17.28
N ALA A 130 -0.49 0.69 -17.10
CA ALA A 130 0.06 1.97 -16.66
C ALA A 130 0.74 1.86 -15.28
N ASP A 131 0.15 1.09 -14.36
CA ASP A 131 0.71 0.82 -13.03
C ASP A 131 2.07 0.09 -13.10
N GLU A 132 2.17 -0.96 -13.94
CA GLU A 132 3.43 -1.68 -14.17
C GLU A 132 4.50 -0.84 -14.90
N ALA A 133 4.10 0.19 -15.65
CA ALA A 133 5.03 1.15 -16.25
C ALA A 133 5.57 2.16 -15.23
N GLU A 134 4.79 2.44 -14.19
CA GLU A 134 5.14 3.38 -13.13
C GLU A 134 6.11 2.79 -12.10
N LYS A 135 6.22 1.46 -11.97
CA LYS A 135 7.12 0.81 -11.00
C LYS A 135 8.59 1.17 -11.25
N PHE A 136 9.31 1.52 -10.18
CA PHE A 136 10.67 2.02 -10.26
C PHE A 136 11.66 0.89 -10.58
N PHE A 137 11.64 -0.20 -9.80
CA PHE A 137 12.52 -1.36 -10.00
C PHE A 137 12.00 -2.31 -11.06
N LEU A 138 12.87 -2.65 -12.02
CA LEU A 138 12.58 -3.57 -13.12
C LEU A 138 13.58 -4.72 -13.10
N CYS A 139 13.11 -5.93 -13.36
CA CYS A 139 13.98 -7.08 -13.56
C CYS A 139 14.59 -7.06 -14.99
N SER A 140 15.51 -7.99 -15.27
CA SER A 140 16.21 -8.07 -16.57
C SER A 140 15.30 -8.21 -17.80
N SER A 141 14.07 -8.73 -17.61
CA SER A 141 13.05 -8.83 -18.66
C SER A 141 12.26 -7.52 -18.91
N GLY A 142 12.56 -6.48 -18.14
CA GLY A 142 11.90 -5.19 -18.16
C GLY A 142 10.61 -5.12 -17.34
N ASN A 143 10.07 -6.24 -16.86
CA ASN A 143 8.88 -6.24 -16.01
C ASN A 143 9.21 -5.71 -14.60
N PRO A 144 8.23 -5.20 -13.83
CA PRO A 144 8.44 -4.85 -12.44
C PRO A 144 9.06 -5.99 -11.63
N VAL A 145 9.91 -5.64 -10.67
CA VAL A 145 10.42 -6.60 -9.69
C VAL A 145 9.25 -7.13 -8.85
N ASP A 146 9.17 -8.46 -8.70
CA ASP A 146 8.08 -9.13 -7.98
C ASP A 146 8.53 -9.71 -6.63
N ASN A 147 9.79 -10.17 -6.54
CA ASN A 147 10.32 -10.82 -5.34
C ASN A 147 11.73 -10.33 -4.98
N PRO A 148 11.84 -9.14 -4.36
CA PRO A 148 13.12 -8.59 -3.92
C PRO A 148 13.89 -9.50 -2.96
N CYS A 149 13.18 -10.30 -2.15
CA CYS A 149 13.83 -11.24 -1.22
C CYS A 149 14.61 -12.32 -1.96
N GLU A 150 14.06 -12.83 -3.08
CA GLU A 150 14.75 -13.82 -3.90
C GLU A 150 15.93 -13.20 -4.65
N ASP A 151 15.79 -11.95 -5.09
CA ASP A 151 16.86 -11.20 -5.75
C ASP A 151 18.01 -10.88 -4.78
N LEU A 152 17.68 -10.50 -3.53
CA LEU A 152 18.66 -10.39 -2.44
C LEU A 152 19.32 -11.73 -2.12
N LYS A 153 18.58 -12.84 -2.14
CA LYS A 153 19.16 -14.17 -1.92
C LYS A 153 20.16 -14.53 -3.02
N LYS A 154 19.85 -14.28 -4.30
CA LYS A 154 20.79 -14.48 -5.41
C LYS A 154 22.06 -13.65 -5.22
N LEU A 155 21.94 -12.43 -4.72
CA LEU A 155 23.10 -11.59 -4.40
C LEU A 155 23.94 -12.19 -3.27
N HIS A 156 23.33 -12.77 -2.23
CA HIS A 156 24.07 -13.49 -1.20
C HIS A 156 24.78 -14.73 -1.77
N ASP A 157 24.08 -15.51 -2.60
CA ASP A 157 24.63 -16.72 -3.24
C ASP A 157 25.81 -16.38 -4.15
N GLU A 158 25.76 -15.26 -4.89
CA GLU A 158 26.85 -14.77 -5.75
C GLU A 158 28.16 -14.50 -4.98
N TYR A 159 28.04 -14.04 -3.73
CA TYR A 159 29.19 -13.71 -2.87
C TYR A 159 29.51 -14.80 -1.83
N ASP A 160 28.92 -16.00 -1.95
CA ASP A 160 29.07 -17.10 -0.99
C ASP A 160 28.74 -16.69 0.47
N LEU A 161 27.74 -15.82 0.64
CA LEU A 161 27.32 -15.29 1.94
C LEU A 161 26.02 -15.95 2.43
N PRO A 162 25.80 -16.01 3.75
CA PRO A 162 24.54 -16.52 4.30
C PRO A 162 23.38 -15.61 3.89
N SER A 163 22.22 -16.21 3.57
CA SER A 163 21.00 -15.46 3.27
C SER A 163 20.54 -14.67 4.49
N ILE A 164 20.49 -13.34 4.37
CA ILE A 164 20.01 -12.41 5.40
C ILE A 164 18.69 -11.78 4.97
N THR A 165 17.79 -11.57 5.94
CA THR A 165 16.57 -10.78 5.75
C THR A 165 16.65 -9.46 6.51
N THR A 166 15.82 -8.48 6.10
CA THR A 166 15.70 -7.21 6.81
C THR A 166 15.31 -7.39 8.28
N ASP A 167 14.48 -8.38 8.61
CA ASP A 167 14.07 -8.65 10.00
C ASP A 167 15.23 -9.17 10.86
N MET A 168 16.08 -10.03 10.28
CA MET A 168 17.31 -10.47 10.96
C MET A 168 18.20 -9.27 11.26
N LEU A 169 18.38 -8.36 10.28
CA LEU A 169 19.16 -7.14 10.47
C LEU A 169 18.57 -6.22 11.55
N ARG A 170 17.25 -5.98 11.55
CA ARG A 170 16.58 -5.17 12.58
C ARG A 170 16.76 -5.75 13.98
N SER A 171 16.69 -7.08 14.11
CA SER A 171 16.95 -7.80 15.36
C SER A 171 18.41 -7.64 15.82
N SER A 172 19.36 -7.74 14.89
CA SER A 172 20.79 -7.51 15.15
C SER A 172 21.07 -6.06 15.58
N VAL A 173 20.45 -5.08 14.92
CA VAL A 173 20.55 -3.65 15.27
C VAL A 173 20.01 -3.40 16.67
N HIS A 174 18.82 -3.93 17.00
CA HIS A 174 18.24 -3.80 18.34
C HIS A 174 19.18 -4.39 19.41
N THR A 175 19.71 -5.59 19.14
CA THR A 175 20.65 -6.27 20.03
C THR A 175 21.94 -5.46 20.22
N ALA A 176 22.48 -4.89 19.14
CA ALA A 176 23.70 -4.08 19.19
C ALA A 176 23.50 -2.82 20.02
N VAL A 177 22.38 -2.12 19.84
CA VAL A 177 22.05 -0.91 20.59
C VAL A 177 21.84 -1.21 22.08
N HIS A 178 21.14 -2.30 22.42
CA HIS A 178 20.96 -2.70 23.81
C HIS A 178 22.30 -3.01 24.50
N LYS A 179 23.24 -3.66 23.79
CA LYS A 179 24.59 -3.91 24.32
C LYS A 179 25.37 -2.62 24.59
N LEU A 180 25.26 -1.62 23.72
CA LEU A 180 25.90 -0.33 23.90
C LEU A 180 25.35 0.41 25.13
N HIS A 181 24.02 0.40 25.31
CA HIS A 181 23.38 1.02 26.49
C HIS A 181 23.74 0.33 27.80
N LEU A 182 23.85 -1.01 27.81
CA LEU A 182 24.33 -1.76 28.99
C LEU A 182 25.76 -1.41 29.39
N THR A 183 26.63 -1.09 28.41
CA THR A 183 28.01 -0.69 28.69
C THR A 183 28.14 0.76 29.18
N ASP A 184 27.16 1.61 28.90
CA ASP A 184 27.13 3.00 29.39
C ASP A 184 26.72 3.09 30.86
N ASP A 185 25.88 2.18 31.36
CA ASP A 185 25.53 2.07 32.79
C ASP A 185 26.74 1.65 33.66
N GLU A 186 27.77 1.04 33.08
CA GLU A 186 29.01 0.64 33.79
C GLU A 186 30.16 1.65 33.68
N LYS A 187 30.03 2.76 32.93
CA LYS A 187 31.11 3.76 32.76
C LYS A 187 30.63 5.20 32.97
N LEU A 188 30.54 5.59 34.24
CA LEU A 188 30.45 6.97 34.70
C LEU A 188 31.78 7.75 34.54
N SER A 189 32.50 7.59 33.41
CA SER A 189 33.77 8.25 33.15
C SER A 189 34.02 8.42 31.63
N SER A 190 33.63 9.60 31.13
CA SER A 190 33.92 10.18 29.80
C SER A 190 33.37 9.48 28.53
N PRO A 191 32.15 9.85 28.08
CA PRO A 191 31.55 9.38 26.81
C PRO A 191 31.89 10.27 25.61
N ALA A 192 32.91 11.14 25.68
CA ALA A 192 33.03 12.27 24.76
C ALA A 192 33.62 11.93 23.37
N GLN A 193 34.17 10.74 23.12
CA GLN A 193 34.95 10.47 21.89
C GLN A 193 34.88 9.04 21.32
N ALA A 194 33.91 8.20 21.73
CA ALA A 194 33.77 6.91 21.05
C ALA A 194 33.28 7.14 19.60
N PRO A 195 33.99 6.66 18.57
CA PRO A 195 33.53 6.76 17.19
C PRO A 195 32.21 5.98 17.04
N GLU A 196 31.26 6.53 16.29
CA GLU A 196 30.02 5.83 15.99
C GLU A 196 30.28 4.54 15.22
N ALA A 197 29.41 3.56 15.41
CA ALA A 197 29.53 2.29 14.71
C ALA A 197 29.47 2.49 13.19
N LYS A 198 30.33 1.80 12.44
CA LYS A 198 30.42 1.96 10.97
C LYS A 198 29.10 1.68 10.24
N TRP A 199 28.24 0.82 10.80
CA TRP A 199 26.92 0.50 10.25
C TRP A 199 25.85 1.55 10.58
N MET A 200 26.13 2.51 11.46
CA MET A 200 25.19 3.57 11.79
C MET A 200 25.06 4.55 10.62
N ASN A 201 23.83 4.75 10.16
CA ASN A 201 23.47 5.71 9.13
C ASN A 201 22.19 6.45 9.53
N ALA A 202 21.79 7.45 8.74
CA ALA A 202 20.61 8.27 9.04
C ALA A 202 19.30 7.45 9.12
N ASN A 203 19.12 6.45 8.25
CA ASN A 203 17.94 5.59 8.27
C ASN A 203 17.89 4.72 9.53
N THR A 204 19.02 4.13 9.92
CA THR A 204 19.15 3.31 11.12
C THR A 204 18.96 4.13 12.39
N ALA A 205 19.57 5.31 12.47
CA ALA A 205 19.35 6.24 13.58
C ALA A 205 17.86 6.64 13.69
N PHE A 206 17.23 6.98 12.57
CA PHE A 206 15.81 7.34 12.56
C PHE A 206 14.90 6.14 12.90
N TYR A 207 15.22 4.94 12.44
CA TYR A 207 14.52 3.71 12.83
C TYR A 207 14.55 3.52 14.35
N LEU A 208 15.73 3.64 14.97
CA LEU A 208 15.89 3.54 16.43
C LEU A 208 15.15 4.65 17.18
N LEU A 209 15.17 5.88 16.66
CA LEU A 209 14.42 6.98 17.26
C LEU A 209 12.91 6.70 17.23
N LYS A 210 12.36 6.21 16.12
CA LYS A 210 10.92 5.88 16.01
C LYS A 210 10.48 4.79 16.99
N MET A 211 11.37 3.87 17.35
CA MET A 211 11.06 2.82 18.32
C MET A 211 10.83 3.38 19.73
N SER A 212 11.58 4.41 20.13
CA SER A 212 11.44 5.07 21.43
C SER A 212 10.49 6.27 21.41
N HIS A 213 10.39 6.96 20.27
CA HIS A 213 9.59 8.15 20.06
C HIS A 213 8.77 8.03 18.76
N PRO A 214 7.68 7.24 18.77
CA PRO A 214 6.84 7.04 17.59
C PRO A 214 6.30 8.36 17.03
N VAL A 215 6.32 8.50 15.71
CA VAL A 215 5.71 9.64 15.03
C VAL A 215 4.19 9.47 15.07
N THR A 216 3.48 10.36 15.78
CA THR A 216 2.01 10.38 15.85
C THR A 216 1.48 11.77 15.55
N VAL A 217 0.18 11.89 15.30
CA VAL A 217 -0.50 13.16 14.95
C VAL A 217 -0.36 14.24 16.04
N HIS A 218 -0.16 13.85 17.30
CA HIS A 218 -0.13 14.79 18.43
C HIS A 218 1.17 14.76 19.23
N ALA A 219 2.16 13.97 18.80
CA ALA A 219 3.46 13.97 19.46
C ALA A 219 4.19 15.30 19.20
N ALA A 220 4.99 15.75 20.16
CA ALA A 220 5.98 16.80 19.91
C ALA A 220 7.27 16.18 19.35
N PRO A 221 8.08 16.92 18.56
CA PRO A 221 9.37 16.42 18.14
C PRO A 221 10.25 16.00 19.33
N PRO A 222 11.00 14.89 19.21
CA PRO A 222 11.88 14.44 20.27
C PRO A 222 12.92 15.52 20.59
N GLU A 223 13.13 15.79 21.88
CA GLU A 223 14.14 16.75 22.31
C GLU A 223 15.54 16.36 21.84
N ARG A 224 16.45 17.35 21.77
CA ARG A 224 17.82 17.12 21.31
C ARG A 224 18.55 16.04 22.12
N ALA A 225 18.32 15.99 23.44
CA ALA A 225 18.93 14.99 24.31
C ALA A 225 18.56 13.55 23.89
N ALA A 226 17.28 13.29 23.60
CA ALA A 226 16.81 11.99 23.14
C ALA A 226 17.42 11.58 21.80
N ARG A 227 17.59 12.52 20.86
CA ARG A 227 18.21 12.23 19.55
C ARG A 227 19.70 11.97 19.66
N VAL A 228 20.41 12.76 20.46
CA VAL A 228 21.85 12.61 20.76
C VAL A 228 22.14 11.29 21.45
N GLN A 229 21.21 10.76 22.24
CA GLN A 229 21.30 9.42 22.83
C GLN A 229 21.24 8.31 21.77
N ILE A 230 20.51 8.51 20.66
CA ILE A 230 20.48 7.56 19.55
C ILE A 230 21.75 7.65 18.70
N SER A 231 22.10 8.85 18.25
CA SER A 231 23.31 9.13 17.47
C SER A 231 23.63 10.62 17.56
N ARG A 232 24.90 10.96 17.80
CA ARG A 232 25.37 12.35 17.81
C ARG A 232 25.55 12.86 16.39
N GLN A 233 26.03 12.01 15.50
CA GLN A 233 26.30 12.32 14.10
C GLN A 233 25.01 12.59 13.32
N PHE A 234 23.96 11.82 13.60
CA PHE A 234 22.69 11.87 12.87
C PHE A 234 21.55 12.53 13.68
N GLU A 235 21.84 13.23 14.78
CA GLU A 235 20.78 13.85 15.62
C GLU A 235 19.92 14.86 14.84
N SER A 236 20.56 15.61 13.94
CA SER A 236 19.91 16.62 13.10
C SER A 236 19.10 15.98 11.97
N ASP A 237 19.59 14.88 11.39
CA ASP A 237 18.86 14.07 10.41
C ASP A 237 17.60 13.49 11.06
N CYS A 238 17.75 12.88 12.23
CA CYS A 238 16.67 12.36 13.05
C CYS A 238 15.58 13.40 13.32
N HIS A 239 15.96 14.63 13.71
CA HIS A 239 15.01 15.72 13.91
C HIS A 239 14.24 16.03 12.63
N SER A 240 14.97 16.28 11.54
CA SER A 240 14.39 16.68 10.25
C SER A 240 13.47 15.59 9.72
N LEU A 241 13.89 14.33 9.80
CA LEU A 241 13.11 13.17 9.39
C LEU A 241 11.84 12.99 10.21
N TRP A 242 11.94 13.16 11.53
CA TRP A 242 10.78 13.07 12.40
C TRP A 242 9.75 14.15 12.04
N CYS A 243 10.20 15.39 11.87
CA CYS A 243 9.36 16.52 11.50
C CYS A 243 8.70 16.34 10.12
N VAL A 244 9.46 15.93 9.10
CA VAL A 244 8.90 15.70 7.76
C VAL A 244 7.93 14.52 7.75
N THR A 245 8.24 13.43 8.48
CA THR A 245 7.34 12.28 8.61
C THR A 245 6.03 12.69 9.27
N GLN A 246 6.08 13.52 10.32
CA GLN A 246 4.87 14.01 10.98
C GLN A 246 4.08 14.96 10.07
N LYS A 247 4.76 15.89 9.38
CA LYS A 247 4.11 16.78 8.41
C LYS A 247 3.37 15.97 7.33
N LYS A 248 3.97 14.92 6.80
CA LYS A 248 3.34 14.01 5.83
C LYS A 248 2.14 13.26 6.42
N LEU A 249 2.22 12.85 7.69
CA LEU A 249 1.09 12.28 8.42
C LEU A 249 -0.07 13.28 8.56
N HIS A 250 0.23 14.54 8.88
CA HIS A 250 -0.75 15.62 8.93
C HIS A 250 -1.36 15.91 7.55
N GLU A 251 -0.54 16.05 6.50
CA GLU A 251 -1.00 16.24 5.12
C GLU A 251 -1.98 15.14 4.71
N ARG A 252 -1.65 13.87 5.02
CA ARG A 252 -2.55 12.76 4.74
C ARG A 252 -3.86 12.84 5.52
N LEU A 253 -3.81 13.15 6.82
CA LEU A 253 -5.03 13.30 7.62
C LEU A 253 -5.94 14.39 7.06
N VAL A 254 -5.36 15.49 6.57
CA VAL A 254 -6.09 16.55 5.88
C VAL A 254 -6.73 15.99 4.60
N LEU A 255 -5.96 15.30 3.75
CA LEU A 255 -6.46 14.71 2.50
C LEU A 255 -7.59 13.69 2.74
N ASP A 256 -7.48 12.86 3.76
CA ASP A 256 -8.49 11.85 4.14
C ASP A 256 -9.76 12.49 4.74
N SER A 257 -9.69 13.73 5.22
CA SER A 257 -10.82 14.44 5.84
C SER A 257 -11.77 15.09 4.83
N PHE A 258 -11.33 15.28 3.58
CA PHE A 258 -12.13 15.93 2.55
C PHE A 258 -12.66 14.92 1.53
N GLY A 259 -13.94 15.09 1.17
CA GLY A 259 -14.61 14.23 0.19
C GLY A 259 -14.09 14.39 -1.25
N PRO A 260 -14.79 13.83 -2.26
CA PRO A 260 -14.31 13.70 -3.64
C PRO A 260 -14.24 15.02 -4.42
N ARG A 261 -14.57 16.17 -3.81
CA ARG A 261 -14.45 17.48 -4.42
C ARG A 261 -13.30 18.21 -3.77
N GLN A 262 -12.44 18.82 -4.58
CA GLN A 262 -11.30 19.58 -4.09
C GLN A 262 -11.79 20.65 -3.11
N PRO A 263 -11.34 20.64 -1.85
CA PRO A 263 -11.67 21.69 -0.92
C PRO A 263 -11.01 23.01 -1.36
N SER A 264 -11.64 24.13 -1.02
CA SER A 264 -10.98 25.42 -1.18
C SER A 264 -9.86 25.56 -0.14
N GLU A 265 -8.81 26.30 -0.45
CA GLU A 265 -7.68 26.56 0.46
C GLU A 265 -8.15 27.07 1.83
N SER A 266 -9.11 28.01 1.87
CA SER A 266 -9.65 28.51 3.15
C SER A 266 -10.36 27.44 3.99
N LYS A 267 -10.96 26.41 3.36
CA LYS A 267 -11.57 25.29 4.08
C LYS A 267 -10.51 24.38 4.66
N VAL A 268 -9.45 24.12 3.90
CA VAL A 268 -8.29 23.36 4.37
C VAL A 268 -7.63 24.08 5.54
N HIS A 269 -7.33 25.37 5.38
CA HIS A 269 -6.74 26.20 6.43
C HIS A 269 -7.56 26.18 7.72
N SER A 270 -8.87 26.45 7.64
CA SER A 270 -9.75 26.43 8.83
C SER A 270 -9.82 25.05 9.48
N TRP A 271 -9.72 23.97 8.70
CA TRP A 271 -9.68 22.62 9.26
C TRP A 271 -8.36 22.33 9.98
N ILE A 272 -7.23 22.77 9.42
CA ILE A 272 -5.89 22.65 10.01
C ILE A 272 -5.82 23.42 11.33
N GLU A 273 -6.30 24.67 11.37
CA GLU A 273 -6.33 25.49 12.60
C GLU A 273 -7.10 24.80 13.73
N LYS A 274 -8.19 24.10 13.41
CA LYS A 274 -8.98 23.36 14.41
C LYS A 274 -8.24 22.18 15.05
N GLN A 275 -7.18 21.67 14.42
CA GLN A 275 -6.37 20.59 15.00
C GLN A 275 -5.44 21.08 16.11
N GLY A 276 -5.18 22.39 16.20
CA GLY A 276 -4.32 22.98 17.24
C GLY A 276 -2.85 22.60 17.11
N TRP A 277 -2.38 22.22 15.92
CA TRP A 277 -0.98 21.89 15.68
C TRP A 277 -0.12 23.16 15.74
N MET A 278 0.94 23.11 16.55
CA MET A 278 1.90 24.21 16.71
C MET A 278 3.18 23.99 15.87
N GLU A 279 3.46 22.75 15.52
CA GLU A 279 4.66 22.33 14.78
C GLU A 279 4.26 21.40 13.63
N ASN A 280 5.10 21.33 12.60
CA ASN A 280 4.90 20.46 11.43
C ASN A 280 3.52 20.63 10.77
N VAL A 281 3.02 21.87 10.77
CA VAL A 281 1.72 22.24 10.22
C VAL A 281 1.80 22.18 8.69
N PRO A 282 0.90 21.44 8.02
CA PRO A 282 0.82 21.44 6.56
C PRO A 282 0.48 22.82 6.00
N ASP A 283 1.02 23.14 4.83
CA ASP A 283 0.62 24.33 4.10
C ASP A 283 -0.68 24.06 3.33
N ALA A 284 -1.71 24.86 3.56
CA ALA A 284 -3.03 24.63 2.96
C ALA A 284 -3.01 24.73 1.43
N ALA A 285 -2.20 25.64 0.87
CA ALA A 285 -2.11 25.82 -0.58
C ALA A 285 -1.41 24.62 -1.23
N GLU A 286 -0.32 24.13 -0.64
CA GLU A 286 0.36 22.92 -1.10
C GLU A 286 -0.53 21.68 -0.94
N VAL A 287 -1.29 21.54 0.16
CA VAL A 287 -2.26 20.43 0.30
C VAL A 287 -3.35 20.49 -0.78
N VAL A 288 -3.88 21.67 -1.11
CA VAL A 288 -4.88 21.82 -2.17
C VAL A 288 -4.26 21.53 -3.54
N LYS A 289 -3.04 21.98 -3.80
CA LYS A 289 -2.30 21.74 -5.05
C LYS A 289 -2.00 20.25 -5.26
N ASP A 290 -1.58 19.57 -4.20
CA ASP A 290 -1.33 18.12 -4.19
C ASP A 290 -2.60 17.30 -4.01
N TRP A 291 -3.74 17.95 -3.77
CA TRP A 291 -5.02 17.29 -3.64
C TRP A 291 -5.30 16.55 -4.93
N LYS A 292 -5.26 15.24 -4.81
CA LYS A 292 -5.87 14.33 -5.75
C LYS A 292 -7.23 13.98 -5.14
N PRO A 293 -8.31 13.94 -5.93
CA PRO A 293 -9.52 13.29 -5.45
C PRO A 293 -9.08 11.95 -4.87
N PRO A 294 -9.42 11.63 -3.59
CA PRO A 294 -9.04 10.35 -2.99
C PRO A 294 -9.32 9.35 -4.06
N ARG A 295 -8.26 8.66 -4.56
CA ARG A 295 -8.26 7.95 -5.86
C ARG A 295 -9.67 7.46 -5.98
N SER A 296 -10.45 8.06 -6.88
CA SER A 296 -11.81 7.59 -7.10
C SER A 296 -11.59 6.11 -7.34
N ILE A 297 -11.93 5.27 -6.35
CA ILE A 297 -11.98 3.86 -6.61
C ILE A 297 -13.25 3.81 -7.42
N GLN A 298 -13.03 3.98 -8.73
CA GLN A 298 -14.03 4.29 -9.71
C GLN A 298 -15.24 3.40 -9.45
N ALA A 299 -16.37 4.00 -9.14
CA ALA A 299 -17.60 3.47 -9.68
C ALA A 299 -17.65 3.95 -11.14
N PRO A 300 -17.50 3.09 -12.16
CA PRO A 300 -17.08 1.69 -12.19
C PRO A 300 -15.62 1.56 -12.68
N THR A 301 -14.87 0.60 -12.12
CA THR A 301 -13.79 -0.06 -12.86
C THR A 301 -14.33 -0.36 -14.26
N ASP A 302 -13.57 -0.06 -15.33
CA ASP A 302 -14.07 -0.18 -16.71
C ASP A 302 -15.01 -1.39 -16.91
N SER A 303 -16.07 -1.27 -17.71
CA SER A 303 -17.11 -2.32 -17.83
C SER A 303 -16.51 -3.72 -18.08
N LYS A 304 -15.35 -3.79 -18.72
CA LYS A 304 -14.54 -5.00 -18.92
C LYS A 304 -14.00 -5.61 -17.61
N SER A 305 -13.49 -4.81 -16.66
CA SER A 305 -13.04 -5.30 -15.36
C SER A 305 -14.18 -5.77 -14.48
N ILE A 306 -15.31 -5.04 -14.44
CA ILE A 306 -16.50 -5.49 -13.68
C ILE A 306 -16.98 -6.82 -14.22
N ARG A 307 -17.10 -6.95 -15.54
CA ARG A 307 -17.44 -8.22 -16.20
C ARG A 307 -16.48 -9.34 -15.81
N ARG A 308 -15.18 -9.08 -15.86
CA ARG A 308 -14.15 -10.05 -15.48
C ARG A 308 -14.29 -10.48 -14.02
N MET A 309 -14.52 -9.54 -13.10
CA MET A 309 -14.65 -9.81 -11.66
C MET A 309 -15.93 -10.60 -11.35
N SER A 310 -17.07 -10.20 -11.92
CA SER A 310 -18.34 -10.92 -11.79
C SER A 310 -18.25 -12.33 -12.40
N ARG A 311 -17.73 -12.48 -13.63
CA ARG A 311 -17.57 -13.80 -14.28
C ARG A 311 -16.61 -14.74 -13.56
N ARG A 312 -15.59 -14.20 -12.88
CA ARG A 312 -14.63 -15.01 -12.14
C ARG A 312 -14.97 -15.15 -10.66
N GLN A 313 -15.95 -14.39 -10.15
CA GLN A 313 -16.25 -14.25 -8.73
C GLN A 313 -14.95 -14.06 -7.91
N CYS A 314 -14.17 -13.04 -8.25
CA CYS A 314 -12.84 -12.78 -7.67
C CYS A 314 -12.75 -11.41 -6.98
N TRP A 315 -13.83 -11.01 -6.31
CA TRP A 315 -13.90 -9.79 -5.51
C TRP A 315 -12.88 -9.83 -4.35
N LYS A 316 -12.06 -8.79 -4.25
CA LYS A 316 -10.97 -8.70 -3.27
C LYS A 316 -11.40 -7.88 -2.06
N GLY A 317 -10.77 -8.14 -0.92
CA GLY A 317 -11.03 -7.38 0.30
C GLY A 317 -12.20 -7.89 1.12
N LEU A 318 -12.71 -9.09 0.82
CA LEU A 318 -13.87 -9.69 1.48
C LEU A 318 -13.50 -11.03 2.10
N GLN A 319 -14.06 -11.31 3.28
CA GLN A 319 -13.91 -12.57 3.98
C GLN A 319 -15.28 -13.03 4.48
N LEU A 320 -15.52 -14.34 4.42
CA LEU A 320 -16.64 -14.98 5.09
C LEU A 320 -16.21 -15.39 6.49
N MET A 321 -16.92 -14.92 7.51
CA MET A 321 -16.70 -15.30 8.90
C MET A 321 -17.95 -15.98 9.46
N ASP A 322 -17.75 -17.11 10.14
CA ASP A 322 -18.77 -17.74 10.99
C ASP A 322 -18.42 -17.47 12.46
N ARG A 323 -19.41 -17.05 13.25
CA ARG A 323 -19.25 -16.81 14.68
C ARG A 323 -20.43 -17.43 15.42
N GLU A 324 -20.13 -18.43 16.26
CA GLU A 324 -21.02 -18.97 17.30
C GLU A 324 -22.45 -19.31 16.81
N GLY A 325 -22.59 -20.00 15.68
CA GLY A 325 -23.89 -20.52 15.21
C GLY A 325 -24.88 -19.46 14.70
N LYS A 326 -24.42 -18.23 14.41
CA LYS A 326 -25.26 -17.14 13.87
C LYS A 326 -25.25 -17.03 12.34
N GLY A 327 -24.62 -18.00 11.66
CA GLY A 327 -24.50 -18.05 10.21
C GLY A 327 -23.38 -17.16 9.65
N LEU A 328 -23.06 -17.37 8.37
CA LEU A 328 -22.00 -16.66 7.65
C LEU A 328 -22.27 -15.16 7.56
N ARG A 329 -21.21 -14.38 7.75
CA ARG A 329 -21.17 -12.92 7.58
C ARG A 329 -20.08 -12.54 6.61
N VAL A 330 -20.32 -11.50 5.83
CA VAL A 330 -19.30 -10.89 5.00
C VAL A 330 -18.66 -9.74 5.76
N VAL A 331 -17.34 -9.79 5.94
CA VAL A 331 -16.56 -8.70 6.55
C VAL A 331 -15.48 -8.24 5.60
N THR A 332 -15.03 -7.00 5.78
CA THR A 332 -13.95 -6.42 5.00
C THR A 332 -12.58 -6.89 5.51
N SER A 333 -11.65 -7.21 4.60
CA SER A 333 -10.25 -7.55 4.93
C SER A 333 -9.27 -6.42 4.59
N ARG A 334 -9.80 -5.29 4.13
CA ARG A 334 -9.12 -4.02 3.84
C ARG A 334 -10.15 -2.89 3.98
N PRO A 335 -9.74 -1.62 4.07
CA PRO A 335 -10.69 -0.52 3.96
C PRO A 335 -11.28 -0.41 2.55
N PHE A 336 -12.54 0.07 2.47
CA PHE A 336 -13.23 0.47 1.25
C PHE A 336 -13.66 1.93 1.35
N ALA A 337 -13.55 2.68 0.26
CA ALA A 337 -13.98 4.09 0.22
C ALA A 337 -15.48 4.22 -0.09
N CYS A 338 -16.10 5.33 0.31
CA CYS A 338 -17.45 5.69 -0.10
C CYS A 338 -17.57 5.69 -1.64
N GLY A 339 -18.58 4.98 -2.16
CA GLY A 339 -18.83 4.84 -3.59
C GLY A 339 -18.00 3.74 -4.27
N GLU A 340 -17.19 2.97 -3.56
CA GLU A 340 -16.43 1.85 -4.13
C GLU A 340 -17.33 0.63 -4.42
N VAL A 341 -17.07 -0.07 -5.53
CA VAL A 341 -17.70 -1.37 -5.85
C VAL A 341 -17.17 -2.44 -4.90
N ILE A 342 -18.07 -3.08 -4.17
CA ILE A 342 -17.75 -4.14 -3.22
C ILE A 342 -17.77 -5.51 -3.91
N CYS A 343 -18.93 -5.90 -4.43
CA CYS A 343 -19.14 -7.12 -5.21
C CYS A 343 -20.47 -7.05 -5.98
N ASP A 344 -20.70 -8.02 -6.87
CA ASP A 344 -22.01 -8.21 -7.47
C ASP A 344 -22.96 -9.00 -6.55
N PHE A 345 -24.25 -8.79 -6.76
CA PHE A 345 -25.29 -9.72 -6.39
C PHE A 345 -25.41 -10.76 -7.51
N HIS A 346 -24.73 -11.89 -7.33
CA HIS A 346 -24.68 -12.95 -8.33
C HIS A 346 -25.86 -13.91 -8.18
N GLY A 347 -26.63 -14.09 -9.25
CA GLY A 347 -27.82 -14.94 -9.28
C GLY A 347 -28.27 -15.29 -10.69
N ARG A 348 -29.20 -16.24 -10.80
CA ARG A 348 -29.87 -16.63 -12.04
C ARG A 348 -30.86 -15.55 -12.45
N LEU A 349 -30.80 -15.13 -13.71
CA LEU A 349 -31.75 -14.19 -14.28
C LEU A 349 -33.06 -14.92 -14.64
N ILE A 350 -34.17 -14.49 -14.07
CA ILE A 350 -35.51 -15.06 -14.23
C ILE A 350 -36.54 -13.95 -14.49
N SER A 351 -37.75 -14.34 -14.87
CA SER A 351 -38.87 -13.39 -15.02
C SER A 351 -39.38 -12.90 -13.66
N ARG A 352 -40.04 -11.74 -13.63
CA ARG A 352 -40.68 -11.25 -12.39
C ARG A 352 -41.73 -12.22 -11.85
N ASP A 353 -42.54 -12.84 -12.71
CA ASP A 353 -43.59 -13.77 -12.29
C ASP A 353 -42.98 -15.02 -11.63
N GLU A 354 -41.93 -15.60 -12.23
CA GLU A 354 -41.16 -16.71 -11.64
C GLU A 354 -40.54 -16.31 -10.29
N GLY A 355 -40.00 -15.09 -10.18
CA GLY A 355 -39.46 -14.58 -8.92
C GLY A 355 -40.53 -14.42 -7.82
N LEU A 356 -41.74 -13.98 -8.18
CA LEU A 356 -42.87 -13.87 -7.26
C LEU A 356 -43.37 -15.25 -6.81
N GLU A 357 -43.38 -16.25 -7.70
CA GLU A 357 -43.71 -17.64 -7.34
C GLU A 357 -42.68 -18.23 -6.35
N ILE A 358 -41.39 -17.97 -6.57
CA ILE A 358 -40.31 -18.37 -5.63
C ILE A 358 -40.47 -17.65 -4.28
N GLN A 359 -40.80 -16.36 -4.30
CA GLN A 359 -41.03 -15.58 -3.08
C GLN A 359 -42.23 -16.09 -2.27
N GLN A 360 -43.30 -16.53 -2.95
CA GLN A 360 -44.52 -17.05 -2.31
C GLN A 360 -44.34 -18.47 -1.76
N SER A 361 -43.53 -19.30 -2.43
CA SER A 361 -43.28 -20.70 -2.04
C SER A 361 -42.25 -20.84 -0.91
N ASN A 362 -41.25 -19.97 -0.85
CA ASN A 362 -40.19 -20.01 0.16
C ASN A 362 -40.48 -19.05 1.33
N GLN A 363 -41.08 -19.57 2.41
CA GLN A 363 -41.47 -18.78 3.59
C GLN A 363 -40.31 -18.14 4.39
N THR A 364 -39.03 -18.31 4.04
CA THR A 364 -37.95 -18.03 5.02
C THR A 364 -36.61 -17.45 4.58
N GLN A 365 -36.40 -16.93 3.36
CA GLN A 365 -35.14 -16.22 3.07
C GLN A 365 -35.32 -14.92 2.28
N ALA A 366 -35.72 -13.87 2.99
CA ALA A 366 -35.56 -12.50 2.51
C ALA A 366 -34.08 -12.23 2.16
N GLY A 367 -33.82 -11.55 1.03
CA GLY A 367 -32.47 -11.14 0.60
C GLY A 367 -31.82 -11.94 -0.52
N HIS A 368 -32.50 -12.95 -1.09
CA HIS A 368 -32.01 -13.74 -2.23
C HIS A 368 -32.68 -13.40 -3.57
N LEU A 369 -33.61 -12.44 -3.59
CA LEU A 369 -34.27 -11.99 -4.81
C LEU A 369 -34.03 -10.49 -4.98
N PHE A 370 -33.70 -10.08 -6.19
CA PHE A 370 -33.68 -8.67 -6.60
C PHE A 370 -34.54 -8.46 -7.83
N PHE A 371 -35.64 -7.74 -7.68
CA PHE A 371 -36.50 -7.33 -8.80
C PHE A 371 -36.00 -6.02 -9.41
N PHE A 372 -36.03 -5.92 -10.73
CA PHE A 372 -35.60 -4.73 -11.46
C PHE A 372 -36.23 -4.66 -12.86
N THR A 373 -36.26 -3.47 -13.46
CA THR A 373 -36.69 -3.28 -14.85
C THR A 373 -35.47 -3.22 -15.78
N SER A 374 -35.48 -4.06 -16.81
CA SER A 374 -34.46 -4.10 -17.87
C SER A 374 -34.47 -2.84 -18.74
N LYS A 375 -33.39 -2.59 -19.51
CA LYS A 375 -33.32 -1.50 -20.51
C LYS A 375 -34.51 -1.45 -21.46
N ASN A 376 -35.09 -2.61 -21.76
CA ASN A 376 -36.21 -2.75 -22.69
C ASN A 376 -37.58 -2.59 -22.01
N GLY A 377 -37.62 -2.16 -20.74
CA GLY A 377 -38.86 -2.02 -19.97
C GLY A 377 -39.48 -3.35 -19.50
N GLN A 378 -38.73 -4.44 -19.55
CA GLN A 378 -39.17 -5.75 -19.07
C GLN A 378 -38.83 -5.92 -17.60
N ASP A 379 -39.79 -6.34 -16.79
CA ASP A 379 -39.56 -6.61 -15.37
C ASP A 379 -38.96 -8.00 -15.16
N MET A 380 -37.80 -8.02 -14.51
CA MET A 380 -36.94 -9.19 -14.34
C MET A 380 -36.58 -9.36 -12.86
N CYS A 381 -36.01 -10.52 -12.52
CA CYS A 381 -35.51 -10.80 -11.19
C CYS A 381 -34.17 -11.55 -11.25
N LEU A 382 -33.24 -11.22 -10.35
CA LEU A 382 -32.06 -12.03 -10.05
C LEU A 382 -32.35 -12.92 -8.84
N ASP A 383 -32.23 -14.23 -9.01
CA ASP A 383 -32.41 -15.23 -7.96
C ASP A 383 -31.08 -15.84 -7.51
N ALA A 384 -30.77 -15.71 -6.22
CA ALA A 384 -29.58 -16.25 -5.58
C ALA A 384 -29.91 -17.26 -4.45
N HIS A 385 -31.07 -17.93 -4.53
CA HIS A 385 -31.50 -18.91 -3.52
C HIS A 385 -30.53 -20.10 -3.41
N GLU A 386 -30.09 -20.63 -4.54
CA GLU A 386 -29.19 -21.78 -4.56
C GLU A 386 -27.87 -21.44 -3.86
N GLU A 387 -27.38 -22.36 -3.03
CA GLU A 387 -26.14 -22.15 -2.28
C GLU A 387 -24.92 -22.00 -3.21
N ARG A 388 -24.99 -22.66 -4.37
CA ARG A 388 -23.97 -22.70 -5.40
C ARG A 388 -24.64 -22.33 -6.72
N CYS A 389 -24.01 -21.44 -7.49
CA CYS A 389 -24.50 -21.13 -8.83
C CYS A 389 -23.91 -22.11 -9.86
N GLU A 390 -24.66 -22.36 -10.93
CA GLU A 390 -24.27 -23.28 -12.00
C GLU A 390 -22.91 -22.92 -12.63
N CYS A 391 -22.61 -21.62 -12.76
CA CYS A 391 -21.37 -21.17 -13.38
C CYS A 391 -20.15 -21.17 -12.43
N HIS A 392 -20.36 -21.29 -11.11
CA HIS A 392 -19.29 -21.43 -10.10
C HIS A 392 -19.63 -22.50 -9.04
N PRO A 393 -19.68 -23.79 -9.41
CA PRO A 393 -20.15 -24.86 -8.52
C PRO A 393 -19.28 -25.10 -7.28
N ASN A 394 -18.05 -24.57 -7.28
CA ASN A 394 -17.07 -24.72 -6.20
C ASN A 394 -16.79 -23.40 -5.45
N LYS A 395 -17.63 -22.36 -5.62
CA LYS A 395 -17.43 -21.06 -4.97
C LYS A 395 -18.70 -20.59 -4.27
N THR A 396 -18.52 -19.99 -3.10
CA THR A 396 -19.55 -19.19 -2.44
C THR A 396 -19.42 -17.74 -2.89
N THR A 397 -20.48 -17.17 -3.45
CA THR A 397 -20.51 -15.76 -3.87
C THR A 397 -20.80 -14.85 -2.68
N PHE A 398 -20.11 -13.72 -2.55
CA PHE A 398 -20.26 -12.83 -1.39
C PHE A 398 -21.62 -12.11 -1.36
N GLY A 399 -22.13 -11.66 -2.52
CA GLY A 399 -23.33 -10.83 -2.59
C GLY A 399 -24.57 -11.45 -1.93
N ARG A 400 -24.80 -12.75 -2.14
CA ARG A 400 -25.92 -13.48 -1.51
C ARG A 400 -25.79 -13.64 0.01
N GLN A 401 -24.58 -13.49 0.56
CA GLN A 401 -24.32 -13.62 2.00
C GLN A 401 -24.49 -12.29 2.75
N MET A 402 -24.65 -11.17 2.04
CA MET A 402 -24.84 -9.85 2.65
C MET A 402 -26.13 -9.82 3.45
N LYS A 403 -26.07 -9.33 4.70
CA LYS A 403 -27.22 -9.34 5.61
C LYS A 403 -27.99 -8.03 5.59
N HIS A 404 -29.27 -8.12 5.94
CA HIS A 404 -30.14 -6.96 6.11
C HIS A 404 -29.74 -6.08 7.31
N SER A 405 -29.78 -4.76 7.13
CA SER A 405 -29.97 -3.80 8.22
C SER A 405 -30.37 -2.42 7.69
N VAL A 406 -31.46 -1.85 8.20
CA VAL A 406 -31.81 -0.44 7.92
C VAL A 406 -30.85 0.52 8.63
N THR A 407 -30.53 0.26 9.89
CA THR A 407 -29.79 1.19 10.75
C THR A 407 -28.27 1.09 10.62
N ARG A 408 -27.76 -0.08 10.20
CA ARG A 408 -26.32 -0.35 10.02
C ARG A 408 -25.97 -0.65 8.56
N ALA A 409 -26.84 -0.29 7.61
CA ALA A 409 -26.51 -0.39 6.19
C ALA A 409 -25.28 0.48 5.88
N ASN A 410 -24.28 -0.14 5.29
CA ASN A 410 -23.09 0.51 4.75
C ASN A 410 -22.94 0.24 3.24
N LEU A 411 -23.93 -0.43 2.63
CA LEU A 411 -23.98 -0.76 1.21
C LEU A 411 -25.28 -0.26 0.57
N SER A 412 -25.19 0.10 -0.71
CA SER A 412 -26.31 0.41 -1.60
C SER A 412 -26.17 -0.44 -2.86
N PRO A 413 -27.14 -1.32 -3.18
CA PRO A 413 -27.16 -2.03 -4.44
C PRO A 413 -27.50 -1.04 -5.58
N ARG A 414 -26.88 -1.22 -6.75
CA ARG A 414 -27.13 -0.43 -7.96
C ARG A 414 -27.19 -1.32 -9.20
N LEU A 415 -28.13 -1.04 -10.09
CA LEU A 415 -28.27 -1.76 -11.36
C LEU A 415 -27.34 -1.16 -12.40
N HIS A 416 -26.52 -2.01 -12.99
CA HIS A 416 -25.63 -1.69 -14.09
C HIS A 416 -25.90 -2.62 -15.27
N PHE A 417 -25.65 -2.13 -16.49
CA PHE A 417 -25.68 -2.97 -17.68
C PHE A 417 -24.29 -3.00 -18.31
N VAL A 418 -23.74 -4.21 -18.44
CA VAL A 418 -22.43 -4.42 -19.04
C VAL A 418 -22.60 -5.30 -20.27
N GLU A 419 -22.39 -4.74 -21.46
CA GLU A 419 -22.68 -5.44 -22.73
C GLU A 419 -24.12 -6.00 -22.77
N ASP A 420 -25.07 -5.21 -22.26
CA ASP A 420 -26.50 -5.52 -22.15
C ASP A 420 -26.89 -6.65 -21.17
N GLU A 421 -25.92 -7.26 -20.48
CA GLU A 421 -26.19 -8.13 -19.33
C GLU A 421 -26.46 -7.28 -18.07
N PRO A 422 -27.58 -7.48 -17.35
CA PRO A 422 -27.88 -6.78 -16.10
C PRO A 422 -27.02 -7.31 -14.95
N LEU A 423 -26.44 -6.40 -14.18
CA LEU A 423 -25.60 -6.68 -13.01
C LEU A 423 -26.02 -5.76 -11.87
N ILE A 424 -26.34 -6.34 -10.72
CA ILE A 424 -26.53 -5.56 -9.49
C ILE A 424 -25.22 -5.53 -8.73
N LEU A 425 -24.69 -4.33 -8.47
CA LEU A 425 -23.44 -4.12 -7.74
C LEU A 425 -23.73 -3.50 -6.38
N PHE A 426 -23.12 -4.05 -5.33
CA PHE A 426 -23.08 -3.41 -4.02
C PHE A 426 -22.01 -2.32 -4.00
N MET A 427 -22.43 -1.11 -3.68
CA MET A 427 -21.58 0.07 -3.57
C MET A 427 -21.49 0.50 -2.11
N ALA A 428 -20.31 0.86 -1.63
CA ALA A 428 -20.15 1.43 -0.30
C ALA A 428 -20.90 2.79 -0.20
N THR A 429 -21.67 3.01 0.86
CA THR A 429 -22.40 4.28 1.08
C THR A 429 -21.63 5.30 1.92
N ARG A 430 -20.54 4.84 2.53
CA ARG A 430 -19.56 5.60 3.31
C ARG A 430 -18.23 4.86 3.26
N ASP A 431 -17.18 5.43 3.83
CA ASP A 431 -15.95 4.69 4.06
C ASP A 431 -16.21 3.53 5.04
N ILE A 432 -15.65 2.36 4.74
CA ILE A 432 -15.80 1.12 5.51
C ILE A 432 -14.41 0.65 5.91
N GLN A 433 -14.15 0.55 7.21
CA GLN A 433 -12.86 0.12 7.76
C GLN A 433 -12.69 -1.40 7.69
N THR A 434 -11.44 -1.87 7.79
CA THR A 434 -11.13 -3.31 7.87
C THR A 434 -11.83 -3.97 9.07
N GLY A 435 -12.42 -5.15 8.85
CA GLY A 435 -13.12 -5.94 9.86
C GLY A 435 -14.58 -5.54 10.08
N GLU A 436 -15.08 -4.49 9.43
CA GLU A 436 -16.50 -4.13 9.50
C GLU A 436 -17.38 -5.16 8.76
N GLU A 437 -18.54 -5.45 9.32
CA GLU A 437 -19.55 -6.31 8.70
C GLU A 437 -20.33 -5.53 7.63
N LEU A 438 -20.52 -6.16 6.47
CA LEU A 438 -21.22 -5.58 5.34
C LEU A 438 -22.70 -5.88 5.35
N ARG A 439 -23.52 -4.83 5.21
CA ARG A 439 -24.97 -4.90 5.31
C ARG A 439 -25.64 -3.91 4.37
N TYR A 440 -26.80 -4.28 3.85
CA TYR A 440 -27.64 -3.40 3.04
C TYR A 440 -29.09 -3.41 3.52
N ASP A 441 -29.83 -2.37 3.18
CA ASP A 441 -31.27 -2.34 3.41
C ASP A 441 -31.97 -3.15 2.31
N TYR A 442 -32.82 -4.10 2.72
CA TYR A 442 -33.56 -4.95 1.78
C TYR A 442 -34.78 -4.23 1.21
N GLY A 443 -35.17 -3.07 1.79
CA GLY A 443 -36.26 -2.25 1.28
C GLY A 443 -37.64 -2.64 1.77
N ASP A 444 -37.77 -3.22 2.96
CA ASP A 444 -39.01 -3.84 3.52
C ASP A 444 -40.14 -2.83 3.91
N ASN A 445 -40.09 -1.58 3.42
CA ASN A 445 -41.16 -0.60 3.61
C ASN A 445 -42.33 -0.87 2.66
N ARG A 446 -43.56 -0.79 3.17
CA ARG A 446 -44.86 -1.12 2.52
C ARG A 446 -45.19 -0.50 1.15
N ARG A 447 -44.29 0.27 0.52
CA ARG A 447 -44.40 0.70 -0.89
C ARG A 447 -43.69 -0.25 -1.86
N SER A 448 -42.70 -1.02 -1.40
CA SER A 448 -41.89 -1.95 -2.19
C SER A 448 -42.55 -3.32 -2.38
N TYR A 449 -43.72 -3.56 -1.76
CA TYR A 449 -44.43 -4.83 -1.77
C TYR A 449 -45.29 -5.07 -3.02
N ALA A 450 -45.22 -4.18 -4.02
CA ALA A 450 -45.83 -4.38 -5.33
C ALA A 450 -44.82 -4.88 -6.37
N GLY A 451 -43.81 -5.66 -5.96
CA GLY A 451 -42.76 -6.18 -6.86
C GLY A 451 -41.85 -5.10 -7.45
N ASP A 452 -41.74 -3.98 -6.74
CA ASP A 452 -40.76 -2.92 -6.93
C ASP A 452 -39.69 -3.14 -5.85
N GLY A 453 -38.68 -3.98 -6.13
CA GLY A 453 -37.42 -3.90 -5.38
C GLY A 453 -36.91 -2.46 -5.43
N LEU A 454 -35.96 -2.08 -4.54
CA LEU A 454 -35.27 -0.76 -4.56
C LEU A 454 -35.32 -0.17 -5.97
N ASP A 455 -36.02 0.94 -6.21
CA ASP A 455 -36.20 1.52 -7.56
C ASP A 455 -34.82 1.84 -8.17
N LEU A 456 -34.17 0.82 -8.74
CA LEU A 456 -32.85 0.90 -9.33
C LEU A 456 -33.05 1.42 -10.75
N THR A 457 -33.25 2.73 -10.85
CA THR A 457 -33.20 3.41 -12.14
C THR A 457 -31.80 3.25 -12.76
N PRO A 458 -31.70 3.03 -14.08
CA PRO A 458 -30.41 2.93 -14.75
C PRO A 458 -29.58 4.20 -14.50
N SER A 459 -28.31 4.03 -14.14
CA SER A 459 -27.35 5.15 -14.00
C SER A 459 -26.98 5.76 -15.35
#